data_AF-A0A062WPZ7-F1
#
_entry.id   AF-A0A062WPZ7-F1
#
_cell.length_a   1.000
_cell.length_b   1.000
_cell.length_c   1.000
_cell.angle_alpha   90.00
_cell.angle_beta   90.00
_cell.angle_gamma   90.00
#
_symmetry.space_group_name_H-M   'P 1'
#
loop_
_entity.id
_entity.type
_entity.pdbx_description
1 polymer ?
#
loop_
_entity_poly.entity_id
_entity_poly.type
_entity_poly.pdbx_seq_one_letter_code
_entity_poly.pdbx_strand_id
1 'polypeptide(L)'
;MFDIICTFGGSDKPYSILDFQKLPDNTIELLRYSLVCPDCRKQAYYRKKSVDGKKACFGSRYCTCRETTASSQRQREARNATEVEQIMTETDKIEISFVTASPSSVSSEPTGIRVASDITRTGNNKVYAIKSEQTRVPKVTLEKILHSLIRGTGLATSDTIIPIDGFNYKAKNLFVKFPDAEPLTKKAHRFYWGTLYNSNSDIEWLNPAECKDVGIPLGNLRKTIIDKFNISDAESLEGAAIIFSGRCRWNKDKTKKIISICDSERIFISLVD
;
A
#
# COMPACT_ATOMS: atom_id res chain seq x y z
N MET A 1 16.32 -12.74 19.47
CA MET A 1 17.38 -12.14 18.63
C MET A 1 16.92 -12.34 17.19
N PHE A 2 16.68 -11.27 16.43
CA PHE A 2 16.12 -11.40 15.09
C PHE A 2 17.25 -11.66 14.11
N ASP A 3 17.41 -12.93 13.74
CA ASP A 3 18.22 -13.30 12.60
C ASP A 3 17.38 -13.23 11.33
N ILE A 4 17.94 -12.65 10.27
CA ILE A 4 17.39 -12.67 8.93
C ILE A 4 18.21 -13.62 8.06
N ILE A 5 17.62 -14.17 7.00
CA ILE A 5 18.39 -14.94 6.02
C ILE A 5 18.65 -14.06 4.81
N CYS A 6 19.90 -13.98 4.39
CA CYS A 6 20.29 -13.45 3.09
C CYS A 6 20.49 -14.61 2.11
N THR A 7 19.86 -14.55 0.94
CA THR A 7 19.93 -15.58 -0.11
C THR A 7 20.86 -15.21 -1.27
N PHE A 8 21.61 -14.11 -1.12
CA PHE A 8 22.51 -13.61 -2.16
C PHE A 8 23.58 -14.64 -2.48
N GLY A 9 23.81 -14.90 -3.77
CA GLY A 9 24.78 -15.91 -4.22
C GLY A 9 24.27 -17.36 -4.16
N GLY A 10 22.99 -17.57 -3.88
CA GLY A 10 22.37 -18.91 -3.90
C GLY A 10 22.58 -19.73 -2.62
N SER A 11 23.19 -19.16 -1.59
CA SER A 11 23.36 -19.78 -0.27
C SER A 11 22.64 -18.98 0.80
N ASP A 12 21.98 -19.68 1.72
CA ASP A 12 21.37 -19.06 2.89
C ASP A 12 22.45 -18.66 3.91
N LYS A 13 22.56 -17.36 4.17
CA LYS A 13 23.44 -16.81 5.18
C LYS A 13 22.64 -16.08 6.26
N PRO A 14 22.63 -16.56 7.51
CA PRO A 14 21.97 -15.85 8.60
C PRO A 14 22.77 -14.59 8.96
N TYR A 15 22.04 -13.52 9.28
CA TYR A 15 22.60 -12.28 9.79
C TYR A 15 21.83 -11.82 11.02
N SER A 16 22.56 -11.55 12.09
CA SER A 16 22.04 -10.75 13.21
C SER A 16 22.02 -9.27 12.83
N ILE A 17 21.17 -8.47 13.46
CA ILE A 17 21.15 -7.02 13.24
C ILE A 17 22.50 -6.36 13.59
N LEU A 18 23.20 -6.90 14.59
CA LEU A 18 24.46 -6.36 15.08
C LEU A 18 25.61 -6.60 14.10
N ASP A 19 25.57 -7.72 13.37
CA ASP A 19 26.59 -8.05 12.38
C ASP A 19 26.29 -7.36 11.05
N PHE A 20 25.02 -7.28 10.66
CA PHE A 20 24.62 -6.67 9.40
C PHE A 20 24.92 -5.16 9.36
N GLN A 21 24.66 -4.44 10.46
CA GLN A 21 24.93 -3.00 10.54
C GLN A 21 26.44 -2.64 10.48
N LYS A 22 27.33 -3.61 10.72
CA LYS A 22 28.79 -3.41 10.64
C LYS A 22 29.32 -3.58 9.21
N LEU A 23 28.50 -4.08 8.30
CA LEU A 23 28.90 -4.25 6.91
C LEU A 23 29.08 -2.87 6.25
N PRO A 24 30.00 -2.76 5.28
CA PRO A 24 30.11 -1.56 4.46
C PRO A 24 28.79 -1.23 3.73
N ASP A 25 28.52 0.05 3.52
CA ASP A 25 27.26 0.51 2.90
C ASP A 25 27.01 -0.12 1.53
N ASN A 26 28.04 -0.24 0.70
CA ASN A 26 27.93 -0.90 -0.61
C ASN A 26 27.52 -2.38 -0.51
N THR A 27 27.95 -3.05 0.56
CA THR A 27 27.66 -4.46 0.82
C THR A 27 26.24 -4.59 1.37
N ILE A 28 25.83 -3.69 2.26
CA ILE A 28 24.44 -3.57 2.70
C ILE A 28 23.56 -3.41 1.45
N GLU A 29 23.80 -2.41 0.60
CA GLU A 29 23.05 -2.15 -0.64
C GLU A 29 22.97 -3.34 -1.59
N LEU A 30 24.03 -4.14 -1.69
CA LEU A 30 24.04 -5.35 -2.50
C LEU A 30 23.14 -6.46 -1.92
N LEU A 31 23.32 -6.77 -0.63
CA LEU A 31 22.69 -7.92 0.03
C LEU A 31 21.23 -7.71 0.37
N ARG A 32 20.84 -6.45 0.55
CA ARG A 32 19.61 -6.09 1.22
C ARG A 32 18.33 -6.42 0.41
N TYR A 33 18.44 -6.56 -0.92
CA TYR A 33 17.40 -7.11 -1.79
C TYR A 33 17.17 -8.62 -1.63
N SER A 34 18.11 -9.34 -1.04
CA SER A 34 18.06 -10.80 -0.90
C SER A 34 17.72 -11.23 0.52
N LEU A 35 17.12 -10.35 1.33
CA LEU A 35 16.73 -10.64 2.71
C LEU A 35 15.34 -11.27 2.76
N VAL A 36 15.16 -12.32 3.57
CA VAL A 36 13.89 -13.05 3.71
C VAL A 36 13.59 -13.47 5.15
N CYS A 37 12.29 -13.59 5.52
CA CYS A 37 11.90 -14.18 6.83
C CYS A 37 12.50 -15.59 6.91
N PRO A 38 13.22 -15.92 8.00
CA PRO A 38 13.76 -17.26 8.21
C PRO A 38 12.70 -18.36 8.18
N ASP A 39 11.46 -18.10 8.60
CA ASP A 39 10.43 -19.14 8.69
C ASP A 39 9.60 -19.27 7.41
N CYS A 40 9.14 -18.14 6.84
CA CYS A 40 8.22 -18.18 5.69
C CYS A 40 8.85 -17.74 4.36
N ARG A 41 10.13 -17.37 4.38
CA ARG A 41 10.92 -16.97 3.18
C ARG A 41 10.38 -15.78 2.40
N LYS A 42 9.33 -15.10 2.88
CA LYS A 42 8.83 -13.86 2.29
C LYS A 42 9.89 -12.75 2.39
N GLN A 43 9.88 -11.85 1.42
CA GLN A 43 10.79 -10.70 1.36
C GLN A 43 10.80 -9.94 2.68
N ALA A 44 12.01 -9.64 3.13
CA ALA A 44 12.29 -8.79 4.27
C ALA A 44 13.05 -7.54 3.84
N TYR A 45 13.16 -6.59 4.76
CA TYR A 45 13.91 -5.35 4.60
C TYR A 45 14.81 -5.15 5.81
N TYR A 46 15.89 -4.40 5.57
CA TYR A 46 16.74 -3.83 6.60
C TYR A 46 16.43 -2.34 6.67
N ARG A 47 16.09 -1.85 7.86
CA ARG A 47 15.97 -0.42 8.15
C ARG A 47 17.21 0.05 8.90
N LYS A 48 17.90 1.07 8.38
CA LYS A 48 19.00 1.72 9.09
C LYS A 48 18.49 2.48 10.33
N LYS A 49 19.43 2.89 11.20
CA LYS A 49 19.08 3.76 12.32
C LYS A 49 18.62 5.12 11.78
N SER A 50 17.42 5.57 12.16
CA SER A 50 16.88 6.84 11.67
C SER A 50 17.44 8.05 12.44
N VAL A 51 17.26 9.24 11.88
CA VAL A 51 17.61 10.52 12.54
C VAL A 51 16.79 10.71 13.81
N ASP A 52 15.53 10.26 13.80
CA ASP A 52 14.59 10.31 14.94
C ASP A 52 14.95 9.32 16.07
N GLY A 53 16.09 8.64 15.99
CA GLY A 53 16.59 7.75 17.05
C GLY A 53 16.04 6.32 17.02
N LYS A 54 15.26 5.94 16.00
CA LYS A 54 14.81 4.55 15.83
C LYS A 54 16.01 3.66 15.55
N LYS A 55 16.13 2.56 16.31
CA LYS A 55 17.23 1.59 16.15
C LYS A 55 17.13 0.90 14.79
N ALA A 56 18.28 0.50 14.25
CA ALA A 56 18.32 -0.37 13.08
C ALA A 56 17.60 -1.69 13.38
N CYS A 57 16.84 -2.18 12.41
CA CYS A 57 16.09 -3.43 12.54
C CYS A 57 15.94 -4.15 11.21
N PHE A 58 15.72 -5.46 11.28
CA PHE A 58 15.11 -6.19 10.19
C PHE A 58 13.60 -6.22 10.37
N GLY A 59 12.88 -6.21 9.26
CA GLY A 59 11.44 -6.41 9.25
C GLY A 59 11.00 -7.24 8.07
N SER A 60 9.94 -8.01 8.25
CA SER A 60 9.19 -8.62 7.16
C SER A 60 7.71 -8.32 7.41
N ARG A 61 7.30 -7.09 7.06
CA ARG A 61 6.02 -6.51 7.50
C ARG A 61 4.81 -7.38 7.15
N TYR A 62 4.87 -8.12 6.05
CA TYR A 62 3.75 -8.88 5.50
C TYR A 62 3.92 -10.40 5.61
N CYS A 63 4.76 -10.84 6.55
CA CYS A 63 4.80 -12.23 6.98
C CYS A 63 3.87 -12.48 8.19
N THR A 64 3.30 -13.68 8.26
CA THR A 64 2.52 -14.18 9.40
C THR A 64 3.36 -15.06 10.34
N CYS A 65 4.68 -15.22 10.07
CA CYS A 65 5.55 -16.22 10.72
C CYS A 65 5.82 -15.98 12.23
N ARG A 66 5.86 -14.73 12.71
CA ARG A 66 6.38 -14.38 14.04
C ARG A 66 5.53 -13.35 14.80
N GLU A 67 4.22 -13.56 14.82
CA GLU A 67 3.28 -12.63 15.45
C GLU A 67 3.22 -12.82 16.98
N THR A 68 4.10 -12.15 17.73
CA THR A 68 4.00 -12.16 19.21
C THR A 68 3.24 -10.95 19.78
N THR A 69 3.07 -9.86 19.02
CA THR A 69 2.16 -8.75 19.36
C THR A 69 1.83 -7.95 18.09
N ALA A 70 0.54 -7.84 17.73
CA ALA A 70 0.13 -7.01 16.60
C ALA A 70 0.23 -5.53 16.97
N SER A 71 1.12 -4.77 16.32
CA SER A 71 1.15 -3.31 16.45
C SER A 71 -0.20 -2.69 16.09
N SER A 72 -0.50 -1.49 16.61
CA SER A 72 -1.71 -0.74 16.25
C SER A 72 -1.85 -0.60 14.73
N GLN A 73 -0.74 -0.38 14.02
CA GLN A 73 -0.70 -0.33 12.57
C GLN A 73 -1.09 -1.67 11.92
N ARG A 74 -0.55 -2.81 12.38
CA ARG A 74 -0.92 -4.14 11.83
C ARG A 74 -2.40 -4.47 12.07
N GLN A 75 -2.94 -4.10 13.23
CA GLN A 75 -4.37 -4.26 13.53
C GLN A 75 -5.23 -3.43 12.57
N ARG A 76 -4.83 -2.17 12.33
CA ARG A 76 -5.48 -1.28 11.36
C ARG A 76 -5.42 -1.85 9.93
N GLU A 77 -4.27 -2.37 9.51
CA GLU A 77 -4.12 -3.06 8.21
C GLU A 77 -5.05 -4.28 8.11
N ALA A 78 -5.12 -5.11 9.16
CA ALA A 78 -6.00 -6.29 9.19
C ALA A 78 -7.46 -5.88 9.03
N ARG A 79 -7.91 -4.93 9.85
CA ARG A 79 -9.29 -4.42 9.85
C ARG A 79 -9.66 -3.83 8.50
N ASN A 80 -8.78 -3.01 7.93
CA ASN A 80 -8.98 -2.41 6.61
C ASN A 80 -9.11 -3.48 5.52
N ALA A 81 -8.27 -4.52 5.56
CA ALA A 81 -8.33 -5.63 4.61
C ALA A 81 -9.64 -6.42 4.73
N THR A 82 -10.05 -6.79 5.94
CA THR A 82 -11.33 -7.49 6.19
C THR A 82 -12.53 -6.66 5.75
N GLU A 83 -12.51 -5.35 5.98
CA GLU A 83 -13.60 -4.46 5.54
C GLU A 83 -13.74 -4.43 4.02
N VAL A 84 -12.61 -4.34 3.28
CA VAL A 84 -12.64 -4.37 1.81
C VAL A 84 -13.12 -5.74 1.30
N GLU A 85 -12.66 -6.82 1.91
CA GLU A 85 -13.11 -8.17 1.56
C GLU A 85 -14.62 -8.34 1.77
N GLN A 86 -15.15 -7.87 2.90
CA GLN A 86 -16.58 -7.85 3.16
C GLN A 86 -17.34 -7.05 2.09
N ILE A 87 -16.89 -5.84 1.77
CA ILE A 87 -17.49 -5.02 0.71
C ILE A 87 -17.51 -5.78 -0.62
N MET A 88 -16.41 -6.45 -0.99
CA MET A 88 -16.32 -7.23 -2.23
C MET A 88 -17.26 -8.44 -2.26
N THR A 89 -17.64 -8.99 -1.11
CA THR A 89 -18.64 -10.07 -1.03
C THR A 89 -20.07 -9.55 -1.15
N GLU A 90 -20.31 -8.29 -0.75
CA GLU A 90 -21.64 -7.67 -0.76
C GLU A 90 -21.92 -6.91 -2.06
N THR A 91 -20.90 -6.37 -2.73
CA THR A 91 -21.03 -5.57 -3.95
C THR A 91 -19.97 -5.92 -5.00
N ASP A 92 -20.34 -5.78 -6.26
CA ASP A 92 -19.42 -5.91 -7.40
C ASP A 92 -18.72 -4.58 -7.74
N LYS A 93 -18.99 -3.50 -6.99
CA LYS A 93 -18.55 -2.14 -7.32
C LYS A 93 -18.08 -1.38 -6.09
N ILE A 94 -16.92 -0.72 -6.22
CA ILE A 94 -16.29 0.11 -5.18
C ILE A 94 -15.87 1.45 -5.79
N GLU A 95 -16.16 2.56 -5.11
CA GLU A 95 -15.65 3.89 -5.46
C GLU A 95 -14.46 4.24 -4.56
N ILE A 96 -13.37 4.76 -5.16
CA ILE A 96 -12.20 5.18 -4.38
C ILE A 96 -12.39 6.62 -3.90
N SER A 97 -12.28 6.84 -2.59
CA SER A 97 -12.13 8.16 -2.00
C SER A 97 -10.66 8.56 -1.95
N PHE A 98 -10.32 9.68 -2.60
CA PHE A 98 -8.97 10.27 -2.57
C PHE A 98 -8.78 11.29 -1.45
N VAL A 99 -9.78 11.49 -0.60
CA VAL A 99 -9.67 12.38 0.56
C VAL A 99 -8.74 11.73 1.58
N THR A 100 -7.54 12.28 1.73
CA THR A 100 -6.68 11.96 2.87
C THR A 100 -7.23 12.65 4.10
N ALA A 101 -7.60 11.89 5.13
CA ALA A 101 -7.93 12.47 6.42
C ALA A 101 -6.71 13.26 6.92
N SER A 102 -6.84 14.58 7.01
CA SER A 102 -5.88 15.43 7.72
C SER A 102 -5.76 14.93 9.17
N PRO A 103 -4.60 15.07 9.85
CA PRO A 103 -4.42 14.64 11.24
C PRO A 103 -5.30 15.36 12.29
N SER A 104 -6.28 16.16 11.87
CA SER A 104 -7.04 17.07 12.73
C SER A 104 -8.54 16.93 12.46
N SER A 105 -9.14 15.84 12.93
CA SER A 105 -10.55 15.76 13.36
C SER A 105 -10.89 14.33 13.77
N VAL A 106 -10.55 14.00 15.02
CA VAL A 106 -11.30 12.97 15.75
C VAL A 106 -12.67 13.58 16.05
N SER A 107 -13.61 13.41 15.11
CA SER A 107 -15.04 13.45 15.40
C SER A 107 -15.64 12.17 14.82
N SER A 108 -15.50 11.11 15.58
CA SER A 108 -16.25 9.88 15.41
C SER A 108 -17.72 10.17 15.73
N GLU A 109 -18.54 10.37 14.71
CA GLU A 109 -19.95 9.98 14.81
C GLU A 109 -20.12 8.59 14.19
N PRO A 110 -20.59 7.60 14.96
CA PRO A 110 -20.94 6.31 14.41
C PRO A 110 -22.23 6.50 13.62
N THR A 111 -22.18 6.32 12.30
CA THR A 111 -23.39 6.10 11.49
C THR A 111 -23.90 4.70 11.81
N GLY A 112 -24.43 4.53 13.02
CA GLY A 112 -25.16 3.35 13.43
C GLY A 112 -26.46 3.29 12.64
N ILE A 113 -26.64 2.22 11.88
CA ILE A 113 -27.93 1.80 11.35
C ILE A 113 -28.84 1.56 12.56
N ARG A 114 -29.66 2.55 12.91
CA ARG A 114 -30.77 2.37 13.84
C ARG A 114 -31.98 1.91 13.03
N VAL A 115 -32.21 0.60 13.03
CA VAL A 115 -33.56 0.07 12.79
C VAL A 115 -34.36 0.42 14.04
N ALA A 116 -35.04 1.56 14.03
CA ALA A 116 -36.05 1.88 15.02
C ALA A 116 -37.41 1.46 14.42
N SER A 117 -37.80 0.23 14.71
CA SER A 117 -39.17 -0.22 14.62
C SER A 117 -39.91 0.35 15.82
N ASP A 118 -40.75 1.36 15.64
CA ASP A 118 -41.81 1.62 16.60
C ASP A 118 -43.10 1.99 15.89
N ILE A 119 -44.09 1.16 16.20
CA ILE A 119 -45.42 1.10 15.62
C ILE A 119 -46.26 2.19 16.27
N THR A 120 -46.77 3.14 15.48
CA THR A 120 -48.02 3.83 15.81
C THR A 120 -48.93 3.88 14.59
N ARG A 121 -50.15 3.43 14.83
CA ARG A 121 -51.18 3.06 13.86
C ARG A 121 -52.16 4.21 13.69
N THR A 122 -52.22 4.83 12.51
CA THR A 122 -53.41 5.58 12.04
C THR A 122 -53.39 5.69 10.52
N GLY A 123 -54.54 5.40 9.90
CA GLY A 123 -54.66 5.06 8.49
C GLY A 123 -54.45 6.21 7.49
N ASN A 124 -54.02 5.83 6.29
CA ASN A 124 -54.70 6.12 5.02
C ASN A 124 -53.88 5.53 3.87
N ASN A 125 -54.54 4.79 2.99
CA ASN A 125 -53.95 4.19 1.79
C ASN A 125 -53.28 5.26 0.91
N LYS A 126 -51.95 5.25 0.88
CA LYS A 126 -51.16 5.81 -0.21
C LYS A 126 -50.25 4.70 -0.73
N VAL A 127 -50.51 4.29 -1.97
CA VAL A 127 -49.60 3.47 -2.77
C VAL A 127 -48.33 4.29 -2.93
N TYR A 128 -47.31 3.99 -2.13
CA TYR A 128 -45.98 4.52 -2.34
C TYR A 128 -45.36 3.74 -3.50
N ALA A 129 -45.17 4.44 -4.62
CA ALA A 129 -44.23 4.01 -5.64
C ALA A 129 -42.90 3.71 -4.96
N ILE A 130 -42.46 2.45 -5.04
CA ILE A 130 -41.15 2.01 -4.60
C ILE A 130 -40.15 2.80 -5.46
N LYS A 131 -39.65 3.92 -4.94
CA LYS A 131 -38.41 4.52 -5.44
C LYS A 131 -37.36 3.42 -5.30
N SER A 132 -36.90 2.91 -6.43
CA SER A 132 -35.76 2.01 -6.51
C SER A 132 -34.69 2.49 -5.53
N GLU A 133 -34.39 1.69 -4.51
CA GLU A 133 -33.27 1.95 -3.63
C GLU A 133 -32.03 2.06 -4.51
N GLN A 134 -31.53 3.29 -4.68
CA GLN A 134 -30.22 3.48 -5.27
C GLN A 134 -29.23 2.88 -4.27
N THR A 135 -28.84 1.63 -4.50
CA THR A 135 -27.84 0.93 -3.72
C THR A 135 -26.59 1.81 -3.72
N ARG A 136 -26.29 2.43 -2.57
CA ARG A 136 -25.15 3.35 -2.46
C ARG A 136 -23.88 2.57 -2.75
N VAL A 137 -23.11 2.99 -3.74
CA VAL A 137 -21.81 2.38 -4.04
C VAL A 137 -20.88 2.64 -2.83
N PRO A 138 -20.31 1.59 -2.23
CA PRO A 138 -19.39 1.75 -1.11
C PRO A 138 -18.17 2.59 -1.50
N LYS A 139 -17.79 3.54 -0.63
CA LYS A 139 -16.61 4.39 -0.80
C LYS A 139 -15.47 3.91 0.09
N VAL A 140 -14.32 3.61 -0.50
CA VAL A 140 -13.14 3.06 0.17
C VAL A 140 -11.94 3.97 -0.08
N THR A 141 -11.13 4.24 0.94
CA THR A 141 -9.92 5.09 0.82
C THR A 141 -8.76 4.34 0.16
N LEU A 142 -7.80 5.05 -0.43
CA LEU A 142 -6.56 4.44 -0.94
C LEU A 142 -5.77 3.66 0.13
N GLU A 143 -5.85 4.09 1.38
CA GLU A 143 -5.28 3.35 2.51
C GLU A 143 -5.88 1.95 2.62
N LYS A 144 -7.21 1.84 2.63
CA LYS A 144 -7.91 0.57 2.75
C LYS A 144 -7.60 -0.34 1.57
N ILE A 145 -7.58 0.23 0.36
CA ILE A 145 -7.16 -0.47 -0.86
C ILE A 145 -5.72 -1.01 -0.72
N LEU A 146 -4.75 -0.18 -0.32
CA LEU A 146 -3.36 -0.61 -0.16
C LEU A 146 -3.23 -1.75 0.87
N HIS A 147 -3.88 -1.61 2.02
CA HIS A 147 -3.85 -2.62 3.07
C HIS A 147 -4.50 -3.93 2.62
N SER A 148 -5.62 -3.87 1.91
CA SER A 148 -6.28 -5.00 1.27
C SER A 148 -5.37 -5.72 0.26
N LEU A 149 -4.70 -4.97 -0.62
CA LEU A 149 -3.80 -5.51 -1.64
C LEU A 149 -2.61 -6.23 -1.01
N ILE A 150 -1.95 -5.60 -0.04
CA ILE A 150 -0.76 -6.17 0.58
C ILE A 150 -1.09 -7.35 1.50
N ARG A 151 -2.26 -7.35 2.14
CA ARG A 151 -2.74 -8.50 2.93
C ARG A 151 -3.21 -9.67 2.06
N GLY A 152 -3.41 -9.46 0.75
CA GLY A 152 -3.71 -10.55 -0.20
C GLY A 152 -5.18 -10.92 -0.29
N THR A 153 -6.11 -9.99 -0.03
CA THR A 153 -7.58 -10.20 -0.06
C THR A 153 -8.19 -10.46 -1.45
N GLY A 154 -7.41 -10.86 -2.44
CA GLY A 154 -7.89 -11.15 -3.81
C GLY A 154 -8.34 -9.94 -4.65
N LEU A 155 -8.36 -8.72 -4.10
CA LEU A 155 -8.76 -7.49 -4.82
C LEU A 155 -8.00 -7.29 -6.15
N ALA A 156 -6.68 -7.51 -6.16
CA ALA A 156 -5.85 -7.39 -7.37
C ALA A 156 -6.17 -8.44 -8.45
N THR A 157 -7.02 -9.42 -8.17
CA THR A 157 -7.41 -10.49 -9.09
C THR A 157 -8.92 -10.51 -9.37
N SER A 158 -9.69 -9.65 -8.69
CA SER A 158 -11.15 -9.66 -8.79
C SER A 158 -11.67 -8.90 -10.03
N ASP A 159 -12.91 -9.21 -10.38
CA ASP A 159 -13.67 -8.48 -11.40
C ASP A 159 -14.43 -7.26 -10.82
N THR A 160 -14.20 -6.92 -9.54
CA THR A 160 -14.81 -5.74 -8.88
C THR A 160 -14.60 -4.48 -9.72
N ILE A 161 -15.68 -3.75 -9.96
CA ILE A 161 -15.72 -2.55 -10.78
C ILE A 161 -15.32 -1.33 -9.98
N ILE A 162 -14.30 -0.62 -10.46
CA ILE A 162 -13.76 0.61 -9.90
C ILE A 162 -13.96 1.75 -10.91
N PRO A 163 -14.91 2.67 -10.64
CA PRO A 163 -15.10 3.87 -11.47
C PRO A 163 -13.96 4.88 -11.24
N ILE A 164 -13.30 5.32 -12.30
CA ILE A 164 -12.26 6.36 -12.27
C ILE A 164 -12.46 7.27 -13.48
N ASP A 165 -12.62 8.58 -13.24
CA ASP A 165 -12.72 9.61 -14.27
C ASP A 165 -13.75 9.31 -15.38
N GLY A 166 -14.90 8.74 -15.00
CA GLY A 166 -15.98 8.37 -15.92
C GLY A 166 -15.82 7.01 -16.62
N PHE A 167 -14.75 6.26 -16.35
CA PHE A 167 -14.51 4.92 -16.87
C PHE A 167 -14.63 3.86 -15.79
N ASN A 168 -15.16 2.69 -16.15
CA ASN A 168 -15.25 1.53 -15.27
C ASN A 168 -14.09 0.58 -15.53
N TYR A 169 -13.26 0.35 -14.51
CA TYR A 169 -12.15 -0.59 -14.57
C TYR A 169 -12.44 -1.81 -13.72
N LYS A 170 -12.03 -3.00 -14.18
CA LYS A 170 -11.94 -4.16 -13.30
C LYS A 170 -10.72 -4.02 -12.40
N ALA A 171 -10.86 -4.35 -11.11
CA ALA A 171 -9.78 -4.23 -10.13
C ALA A 171 -8.50 -4.95 -10.58
N LYS A 172 -8.64 -6.16 -11.16
CA LYS A 172 -7.51 -6.92 -11.73
C LYS A 172 -6.73 -6.25 -12.85
N ASN A 173 -7.37 -5.31 -13.54
CA ASN A 173 -6.72 -4.51 -14.56
C ASN A 173 -6.20 -3.20 -13.95
N LEU A 174 -6.83 -2.67 -12.90
CA LEU A 174 -6.51 -1.36 -12.36
C LEU A 174 -5.29 -1.38 -11.42
N PHE A 175 -5.20 -2.38 -10.54
CA PHE A 175 -4.16 -2.46 -9.50
C PHE A 175 -3.03 -3.39 -9.94
N VAL A 176 -1.85 -2.83 -10.18
CA VAL A 176 -0.69 -3.55 -10.73
C VAL A 176 0.44 -3.54 -9.72
N LYS A 177 0.96 -4.71 -9.37
CA LYS A 177 2.12 -4.82 -8.49
C LYS A 177 3.37 -4.35 -9.23
N PHE A 178 4.38 -3.80 -8.53
CA PHE A 178 5.59 -3.30 -9.20
C PHE A 178 6.31 -4.30 -10.12
N PRO A 179 6.51 -5.58 -9.74
CA PRO A 179 7.14 -6.56 -10.63
C PRO A 179 6.37 -6.81 -11.94
N ASP A 180 5.05 -6.64 -11.90
CA ASP A 180 4.14 -6.85 -13.04
C ASP A 180 3.91 -5.57 -13.86
N ALA A 181 4.59 -4.47 -13.49
CA ALA A 181 4.44 -3.20 -14.19
C ALA A 181 4.99 -3.31 -15.61
N GLU A 182 4.19 -2.93 -16.60
CA GLU A 182 4.61 -2.90 -18.01
C GLU A 182 4.29 -1.56 -18.65
N PRO A 183 5.18 -1.02 -19.51
CA PRO A 183 4.91 0.17 -20.29
C PRO A 183 3.69 -0.02 -21.20
N LEU A 184 2.68 0.81 -21.01
CA LEU A 184 1.43 0.75 -21.78
C LEU A 184 1.49 1.71 -22.96
N THR A 185 1.08 1.23 -24.14
CA THR A 185 0.93 2.04 -25.36
C THR A 185 -0.31 2.92 -25.36
N LYS A 186 -1.33 2.57 -24.55
CA LYS A 186 -2.57 3.33 -24.38
C LYS A 186 -2.55 4.07 -23.04
N LYS A 187 -3.25 5.22 -22.95
CA LYS A 187 -3.45 6.03 -21.72
C LYS A 187 -4.38 5.32 -20.70
N ALA A 188 -4.17 4.04 -20.43
CA ALA A 188 -4.95 3.32 -19.43
C ALA A 188 -4.52 3.76 -18.02
N HIS A 189 -5.49 4.06 -17.17
CA HIS A 189 -5.22 4.34 -15.76
C HIS A 189 -4.78 3.07 -15.04
N ARG A 190 -3.71 3.18 -14.24
CA ARG A 190 -3.18 2.12 -13.38
C ARG A 190 -2.81 2.70 -12.03
N PHE A 191 -3.11 1.94 -10.99
CA PHE A 191 -2.56 2.15 -9.66
C PHE A 191 -1.45 1.13 -9.44
N TYR A 192 -0.24 1.62 -9.22
CA TYR A 192 0.91 0.77 -8.92
C TYR A 192 1.09 0.65 -7.43
N TRP A 193 1.40 -0.55 -6.95
CA TRP A 193 1.51 -0.81 -5.52
C TRP A 193 2.59 -1.83 -5.17
N GLY A 194 2.99 -1.80 -3.92
CA GLY A 194 3.94 -2.74 -3.34
C GLY A 194 4.65 -2.13 -2.14
N THR A 195 5.80 -2.68 -1.81
CA THR A 195 6.67 -2.17 -0.73
C THR A 195 7.87 -1.46 -1.29
N LEU A 196 8.35 -0.50 -0.52
CA LEU A 196 9.56 0.25 -0.78
C LEU A 196 10.75 -0.43 -0.12
N TYR A 197 11.82 -0.45 -0.89
CA TYR A 197 13.10 -0.98 -0.52
C TYR A 197 13.92 0.07 0.22
N ASN A 198 14.17 1.17 -0.49
CA ASN A 198 14.87 2.36 -0.03
C ASN A 198 14.52 3.56 -0.94
N SER A 199 15.15 4.68 -0.63
CA SER A 199 15.21 5.86 -1.48
C SER A 199 16.67 6.33 -1.57
N ASN A 200 16.99 7.18 -2.55
CA ASN A 200 18.26 7.90 -2.51
C ASN A 200 18.24 8.92 -1.36
N SER A 201 19.42 9.42 -0.94
CA SER A 201 19.56 10.35 0.19
C SER A 201 18.67 11.58 0.08
N ASP A 202 18.50 12.09 -1.14
CA ASP A 202 17.68 13.27 -1.40
C ASP A 202 16.19 12.93 -1.56
N ILE A 203 15.76 11.68 -1.48
CA ILE A 203 14.36 11.27 -1.68
C ILE A 203 13.81 11.79 -3.02
N GLU A 204 14.58 11.67 -4.09
CA GLU A 204 14.12 11.95 -5.46
C GLU A 204 13.56 10.72 -6.15
N TRP A 205 14.01 9.53 -5.74
CA TRP A 205 13.67 8.24 -6.32
C TRP A 205 13.25 7.27 -5.23
N LEU A 206 12.08 6.64 -5.39
CA LEU A 206 11.67 5.50 -4.60
C LEU A 206 11.98 4.21 -5.36
N ASN A 207 12.50 3.22 -4.65
CA ASN A 207 12.86 1.92 -5.23
C ASN A 207 11.96 0.83 -4.65
N PRO A 208 11.19 0.09 -5.46
CA PRO A 208 10.41 -1.06 -5.01
C PRO A 208 11.26 -2.21 -4.47
N ALA A 209 10.74 -2.97 -3.52
CA ALA A 209 11.48 -4.08 -2.89
C ALA A 209 11.60 -5.33 -3.76
N GLU A 210 10.58 -5.64 -4.55
CA GLU A 210 10.49 -6.91 -5.26
C GLU A 210 11.10 -6.88 -6.68
N CYS A 211 11.58 -5.72 -7.14
CA CYS A 211 12.16 -5.56 -8.47
C CYS A 211 13.24 -4.48 -8.49
N LYS A 212 14.35 -4.73 -9.22
CA LYS A 212 15.51 -3.82 -9.32
C LYS A 212 15.50 -2.97 -10.59
N ASP A 213 14.67 -3.36 -11.54
CA ASP A 213 14.50 -2.72 -12.84
C ASP A 213 13.42 -1.63 -12.83
N VAL A 214 12.74 -1.39 -11.71
CA VAL A 214 11.72 -0.35 -11.57
C VAL A 214 12.24 0.81 -10.70
N GLY A 215 12.00 2.04 -11.13
CA GLY A 215 12.24 3.26 -10.34
C GLY A 215 11.06 4.22 -10.38
N ILE A 216 10.80 4.91 -9.26
CA ILE A 216 9.67 5.84 -9.11
C ILE A 216 10.23 7.23 -8.80
N PRO A 217 10.37 8.12 -9.80
CA PRO A 217 10.82 9.48 -9.56
C PRO A 217 9.69 10.30 -8.92
N LEU A 218 10.01 11.04 -7.87
CA LEU A 218 9.06 11.98 -7.25
C LEU A 218 8.95 13.30 -8.01
N GLY A 219 10.04 13.74 -8.66
CA GLY A 219 10.06 14.96 -9.47
C GLY A 219 9.55 16.19 -8.71
N ASN A 220 8.66 16.95 -9.35
CA ASN A 220 8.03 18.15 -8.77
C ASN A 220 7.08 17.84 -7.60
N LEU A 221 6.63 16.60 -7.43
CA LEU A 221 5.74 16.20 -6.32
C LEU A 221 6.51 15.89 -5.04
N ARG A 222 7.85 15.83 -5.10
CA ARG A 222 8.72 15.46 -3.97
C ARG A 222 8.35 16.17 -2.67
N LYS A 223 8.38 17.51 -2.66
CA LYS A 223 8.08 18.30 -1.45
C LYS A 223 6.67 18.02 -0.94
N THR A 224 5.68 18.03 -1.83
CA THR A 224 4.28 17.76 -1.48
C THR A 224 4.10 16.37 -0.85
N ILE A 225 4.78 15.35 -1.36
CA ILE A 225 4.70 13.98 -0.84
C ILE A 225 5.40 13.88 0.52
N ILE A 226 6.60 14.47 0.66
CA ILE A 226 7.33 14.52 1.93
C ILE A 226 6.47 15.17 3.01
N ASP A 227 5.91 16.34 2.72
CA ASP A 227 5.06 17.09 3.66
C ASP A 227 3.77 16.31 3.98
N LYS A 228 3.11 15.74 2.98
CA LYS A 228 1.84 15.01 3.12
C LYS A 228 1.94 13.78 4.03
N PHE A 229 3.07 13.08 3.98
CA PHE A 229 3.28 11.84 4.76
C PHE A 229 4.23 12.03 5.94
N ASN A 230 4.68 13.25 6.21
CA ASN A 230 5.63 13.58 7.28
C ASN A 230 6.89 12.69 7.23
N ILE A 231 7.51 12.58 6.06
CA ILE A 231 8.71 11.77 5.84
C ILE A 231 9.93 12.58 6.33
N SER A 232 10.58 12.13 7.40
CA SER A 232 11.75 12.82 7.97
C SER A 232 13.04 12.53 7.20
N ASP A 233 13.25 11.28 6.81
CA ASP A 233 14.47 10.80 6.15
C ASP A 233 14.18 9.64 5.16
N ALA A 234 15.20 9.24 4.39
CA ALA A 234 15.08 8.14 3.42
C ALA A 234 14.82 6.80 4.12
N GLU A 235 15.38 6.62 5.31
CA GLU A 235 15.24 5.44 6.16
C GLU A 235 13.78 5.19 6.59
N SER A 236 12.98 6.24 6.74
CA SER A 236 11.55 6.16 7.06
C SER A 236 10.73 5.45 5.97
N LEU A 237 11.25 5.38 4.74
CA LEU A 237 10.60 4.73 3.60
C LEU A 237 10.96 3.24 3.49
N GLU A 238 11.99 2.76 4.20
CA GLU A 238 12.44 1.38 4.10
C GLU A 238 11.41 0.43 4.70
N GLY A 239 10.82 -0.43 3.86
CA GLY A 239 9.71 -1.31 4.24
C GLY A 239 8.33 -0.64 4.27
N ALA A 240 8.24 0.64 3.90
CA ALA A 240 6.95 1.30 3.74
C ALA A 240 6.16 0.68 2.59
N ALA A 241 4.84 0.72 2.69
CA ALA A 241 3.97 0.34 1.59
C ALA A 241 3.47 1.57 0.85
N ILE A 242 3.22 1.43 -0.45
CA ILE A 242 2.78 2.53 -1.29
C ILE A 242 1.76 2.06 -2.32
N ILE A 243 0.79 2.92 -2.61
CA ILE A 243 -0.08 2.85 -3.80
C ILE A 243 -0.16 4.24 -4.43
N PHE A 244 -0.13 4.31 -5.77
CA PHE A 244 -0.38 5.56 -6.47
C PHE A 244 -0.87 5.37 -7.90
N SER A 245 -1.64 6.34 -8.39
CA SER A 245 -1.97 6.47 -9.82
C SER A 245 -0.72 6.88 -10.60
N GLY A 246 -0.34 6.11 -11.62
CA GLY A 246 0.90 6.36 -12.33
C GLY A 246 0.92 5.91 -13.79
N ARG A 247 2.05 6.16 -14.44
CA ARG A 247 2.34 5.72 -15.81
C ARG A 247 3.70 5.05 -15.87
N CYS A 248 3.73 3.81 -16.36
CA CYS A 248 4.96 3.06 -16.59
C CYS A 248 5.50 3.35 -17.99
N ARG A 249 6.81 3.61 -18.09
CA ARG A 249 7.54 3.79 -19.35
C ARG A 249 8.93 3.19 -19.23
N TRP A 250 9.55 2.85 -20.35
CA TRP A 250 10.98 2.55 -20.36
C TRP A 250 11.81 3.83 -20.13
N ASN A 251 12.97 3.69 -19.50
CA ASN A 251 14.05 4.67 -19.62
C ASN A 251 14.58 4.68 -21.08
N LYS A 252 15.45 5.66 -21.39
CA LYS A 252 15.98 5.85 -22.76
C LYS A 252 16.61 4.57 -23.32
N ASP A 253 17.35 3.86 -22.48
CA ASP A 253 18.12 2.67 -22.88
C ASP A 253 17.32 1.35 -22.77
N LYS A 254 16.04 1.41 -22.37
CA LYS A 254 15.15 0.26 -22.14
C LYS A 254 15.71 -0.80 -21.18
N THR A 255 16.51 -0.37 -20.22
CA THR A 255 17.11 -1.22 -19.17
C THR A 255 16.33 -1.15 -17.86
N LYS A 256 15.52 -0.10 -17.67
CA LYS A 256 14.69 0.11 -16.48
C LYS A 256 13.32 0.66 -16.84
N LYS A 257 12.31 0.21 -16.11
CA LYS A 257 10.96 0.75 -16.08
C LYS A 257 10.90 1.92 -15.10
N ILE A 258 10.25 2.99 -15.51
CA ILE A 258 10.06 4.22 -14.75
C ILE A 258 8.56 4.41 -14.58
N ILE A 259 8.10 4.45 -13.33
CA ILE A 259 6.69 4.67 -13.02
C ILE A 259 6.54 6.08 -12.46
N SER A 260 6.04 7.00 -13.28
CA SER A 260 5.81 8.38 -12.88
C SER A 260 4.47 8.49 -12.14
N ILE A 261 4.47 9.18 -10.98
CA ILE A 261 3.28 9.51 -10.23
C ILE A 261 2.49 10.58 -11.01
N CYS A 262 1.19 10.39 -11.19
CA CYS A 262 0.36 11.33 -11.94
C CYS A 262 0.08 12.62 -11.16
N ASP A 263 -0.23 12.50 -9.87
CA ASP A 263 -0.64 13.59 -8.99
C ASP A 263 -0.46 13.22 -7.51
N SER A 264 -0.48 14.22 -6.62
CA SER A 264 -0.30 14.05 -5.17
C SER A 264 -1.59 13.70 -4.41
N GLU A 265 -2.75 13.69 -5.06
CA GLU A 265 -4.04 13.33 -4.44
C GLU A 265 -4.25 11.81 -4.47
N ARG A 266 -3.84 11.16 -5.55
CA ARG A 266 -4.00 9.74 -5.82
C ARG A 266 -2.77 8.92 -5.43
N ILE A 267 -2.21 9.22 -4.26
CA ILE A 267 -1.09 8.52 -3.63
C ILE A 267 -1.37 8.33 -2.14
N PHE A 268 -0.99 7.17 -1.64
CA PHE A 268 -0.93 6.86 -0.22
C PHE A 268 0.33 6.06 0.12
N ILE A 269 1.02 6.46 1.19
CA ILE A 269 2.18 5.76 1.74
C ILE A 269 1.85 5.35 3.18
N SER A 270 1.99 4.07 3.47
CA SER A 270 1.90 3.50 4.81
C SER A 270 3.32 3.29 5.35
N LEU A 271 3.85 4.26 6.10
CA LEU A 271 5.18 4.22 6.70
C LEU A 271 5.31 3.09 7.73
N VAL A 272 6.54 2.74 8.13
CA VAL A 272 6.77 1.76 9.20
C VAL A 272 6.90 2.48 10.54
N ASP A 273 6.20 2.00 11.56
CA ASP A 273 6.35 2.47 12.95
C ASP A 273 7.81 2.43 13.46
#